data_AF-A0A5J4N7Y1-F1
#
_entry.id   AF-A0A5J4N7Y1-F1
#
_cell.length_a   1.000
_cell.length_b   1.000
_cell.length_c   1.000
_cell.angle_alpha   90.00
_cell.angle_beta   90.00
_cell.angle_gamma   90.00
#
_symmetry.space_group_name_H-M   'P 1'
#
loop_
_entity.id
_entity.type
_entity.pdbx_description
1 polymer ?
#
loop_
_entity_poly.entity_id
_entity_poly.type
_entity_poly.pdbx_seq_one_letter_code
_entity_poly.pdbx_strand_id
1 'polypeptide(L)'
;MLVRDNHGIRPNQTTLQLFKHRWKQTSYLDGLFRSRWTKQYFPTLQARQKWIRKERNFCQRDVVLMTSEPLSRNTWPLCVLVSCDADKDGLERTAVVRTKSGVVKRDIKRLCLLEEEVT
;
A
#
# COMPACT_ATOMS: atom_id res chain seq x y z
N MET A 1 -24.36 19.48 0.50
CA MET A 1 -23.41 18.56 -0.17
C MET A 1 -23.92 18.35 -1.59
N LEU A 2 -23.41 19.13 -2.55
CA LEU A 2 -23.95 19.21 -3.90
C LEU A 2 -23.61 17.94 -4.69
N VAL A 3 -24.56 17.02 -4.78
CA VAL A 3 -24.53 15.97 -5.80
C VAL A 3 -24.70 16.69 -7.14
N ARG A 4 -23.61 16.84 -7.90
CA ARG A 4 -23.68 17.43 -9.25
C ARG A 4 -24.69 16.64 -10.08
N ASP A 5 -25.64 17.34 -10.67
CA ASP A 5 -26.55 16.75 -11.66
C ASP A 5 -25.74 16.24 -12.85
N ASN A 6 -25.98 14.98 -13.16
CA ASN A 6 -25.21 14.22 -14.13
C ASN A 6 -25.78 14.51 -15.53
N HIS A 7 -25.37 15.62 -16.15
CA HIS A 7 -25.80 16.05 -17.50
C HIS A 7 -25.35 15.14 -18.66
N GLY A 8 -24.95 13.90 -18.38
CA GLY A 8 -24.49 12.93 -19.39
C GLY A 8 -25.57 12.00 -19.95
N ILE A 9 -26.85 12.23 -19.66
CA ILE A 9 -27.94 11.33 -20.09
C ILE A 9 -28.18 11.52 -21.59
N ARG A 10 -27.61 10.63 -22.41
CA ARG A 10 -28.09 10.43 -23.78
C ARG A 10 -29.46 9.75 -23.69
N PRO A 11 -30.53 10.33 -24.26
CA PRO A 11 -31.81 9.64 -24.33
C PRO A 11 -31.58 8.37 -25.14
N ASN A 12 -31.97 7.20 -24.62
CA ASN A 12 -31.86 5.85 -25.19
C ASN A 12 -30.82 4.88 -24.57
N GLN A 13 -30.25 5.16 -23.38
CA GLN A 13 -29.47 4.14 -22.66
C GLN A 13 -30.27 3.48 -21.53
N THR A 14 -30.31 2.14 -21.51
CA THR A 14 -30.87 1.34 -20.41
C THR A 14 -30.09 1.59 -19.11
N THR A 15 -30.76 1.65 -17.97
CA THR A 15 -30.16 1.87 -16.63
C THR A 15 -28.95 0.96 -16.36
N LEU A 16 -29.01 -0.31 -16.73
CA LEU A 16 -27.89 -1.27 -16.61
C LEU A 16 -26.63 -0.85 -17.37
N GLN A 17 -26.77 -0.22 -18.54
CA GLN A 17 -25.63 0.26 -19.33
C GLN A 17 -24.96 1.45 -18.64
N LEU A 18 -25.75 2.34 -18.04
CA LEU A 18 -25.25 3.48 -17.25
C LEU A 18 -24.47 3.00 -16.00
N PHE A 19 -25.01 2.04 -15.26
CA PHE A 19 -24.32 1.45 -14.10
C PHE A 19 -22.99 0.79 -14.50
N LYS A 20 -22.97 0.03 -15.61
CA LYS A 20 -21.74 -0.58 -16.13
C LYS A 20 -20.69 0.47 -16.53
N HIS A 21 -21.09 1.53 -17.23
CA HIS A 21 -20.17 2.58 -17.65
C HIS A 21 -19.58 3.33 -16.44
N ARG A 22 -20.44 3.70 -15.48
CA ARG A 22 -20.01 4.37 -14.24
C ARG A 22 -19.09 3.48 -13.41
N TRP A 23 -19.40 2.20 -13.27
CA TRP A 23 -18.54 1.23 -12.59
C TRP A 23 -17.16 1.09 -13.25
N LYS A 24 -17.11 1.05 -14.59
CA LYS A 24 -15.84 1.04 -15.34
C LYS A 24 -15.04 2.32 -15.09
N GLN A 25 -15.67 3.49 -15.10
CA GLN A 25 -15.01 4.76 -14.81
C GLN A 25 -14.46 4.81 -13.38
N THR A 26 -15.25 4.42 -12.38
CA THR A 26 -14.81 4.38 -10.99
C THR A 26 -13.66 3.38 -10.81
N SER A 27 -13.75 2.20 -11.41
CA SER A 27 -12.68 1.19 -11.37
C SER A 27 -11.38 1.67 -12.02
N TYR A 28 -11.48 2.44 -13.11
CA TYR A 28 -10.34 3.04 -13.77
C TYR A 28 -9.66 4.11 -12.90
N LEU A 29 -10.44 5.03 -12.33
CA LEU A 29 -9.93 6.08 -11.45
C LEU A 29 -9.27 5.50 -10.20
N ASP A 30 -9.86 4.46 -9.63
CA ASP A 30 -9.30 3.71 -8.50
C ASP A 30 -7.94 3.07 -8.87
N GLY A 31 -7.84 2.43 -10.04
CA GLY A 31 -6.57 1.93 -10.58
C GLY A 31 -5.50 3.01 -10.73
N LEU A 32 -5.87 4.17 -11.29
CA LEU A 32 -4.96 5.30 -11.47
C LEU A 32 -4.49 5.88 -10.13
N PHE A 33 -5.41 6.04 -9.17
CA PHE A 33 -5.11 6.53 -7.84
C PHE A 33 -4.08 5.62 -7.16
N ARG A 34 -4.28 4.30 -7.18
CA ARG A 34 -3.35 3.34 -6.57
C ARG A 34 -1.97 3.39 -7.20
N SER A 35 -1.91 3.41 -8.54
CA SER A 35 -0.62 3.47 -9.23
C SER A 35 0.15 4.75 -8.84
N ARG A 36 -0.55 5.89 -8.78
CA ARG A 36 0.06 7.16 -8.35
C ARG A 36 0.43 7.14 -6.87
N TRP A 37 -0.43 6.64 -5.99
CA TRP A 37 -0.18 6.54 -4.55
C TRP A 37 1.04 5.66 -4.26
N THR A 38 1.09 4.45 -4.82
CA THR A 38 2.23 3.54 -4.63
C THR A 38 3.52 4.11 -5.22
N LYS A 39 3.46 4.83 -6.35
CA LYS A 39 4.66 5.38 -6.97
C LYS A 39 5.16 6.68 -6.33
N GLN A 40 4.26 7.52 -5.84
CA GLN A 40 4.59 8.88 -5.39
C GLN A 40 4.49 9.05 -3.88
N TYR A 41 3.47 8.46 -3.24
CA TYR A 41 3.22 8.64 -1.81
C TYR A 41 3.92 7.58 -0.97
N PHE A 42 3.93 6.31 -1.38
CA PHE A 42 4.61 5.26 -0.62
C PHE A 42 6.10 5.55 -0.35
N PRO A 43 6.88 6.06 -1.32
CA PRO A 43 8.26 6.48 -1.04
C PRO A 43 8.37 7.60 0.00
N THR A 44 7.34 8.45 0.15
CA THR A 44 7.30 9.51 1.18
C THR A 44 7.01 8.96 2.57
N LEU A 45 6.19 7.90 2.68
CA LEU A 45 5.99 7.18 3.95
C LEU A 45 7.26 6.43 4.37
N GLN A 46 8.02 5.96 3.39
CA GLN A 46 9.26 5.22 3.61
C GLN A 46 10.50 6.14 3.69
N ALA A 47 10.34 7.44 3.43
CA ALA A 47 11.44 8.39 3.44
C ALA A 47 11.95 8.58 4.86
N ARG A 48 12.88 7.70 5.27
CA ARG A 48 13.74 7.91 6.44
C ARG A 48 14.29 9.33 6.35
N GLN A 49 13.99 10.17 7.34
CA GLN A 49 14.57 11.50 7.42
C GLN A 49 16.08 11.35 7.52
N LYS A 50 16.77 11.53 6.39
CA LYS A 50 18.21 11.37 6.28
C LYS A 50 18.91 12.31 7.27
N TRP A 51 19.56 11.71 8.26
CA TRP A 51 20.60 12.26 9.14
C TRP A 51 20.16 13.14 10.33
N ILE A 52 18.88 13.48 10.51
CA ILE A 52 18.46 14.40 11.58
C ILE A 52 18.04 13.66 12.86
N ARG A 53 17.52 12.43 12.75
CA ARG A 53 17.09 11.63 13.90
C ARG A 53 17.48 10.16 13.71
N LYS A 54 18.02 9.52 14.75
CA LYS A 54 18.15 8.07 14.81
C LYS A 54 16.74 7.48 14.94
N GLU A 55 16.14 7.10 13.82
CA GLU A 55 14.92 6.28 13.81
C GLU A 55 15.25 4.85 14.25
N ARG A 56 14.33 4.25 15.01
CA ARG A 56 14.36 2.84 15.41
C ARG A 56 14.41 1.95 14.17
N ASN A 57 15.23 0.90 14.23
CA ASN A 57 15.21 -0.16 13.22
C ASN A 57 13.95 -1.03 13.37
N PHE A 58 13.57 -1.74 12.31
CA PHE A 58 12.42 -2.62 12.36
C PHE A 58 12.64 -3.69 13.42
N CYS A 59 11.69 -3.84 14.33
CA CYS A 59 11.76 -4.80 15.41
C CYS A 59 10.76 -5.93 15.18
N GLN A 60 11.05 -7.08 15.78
CA GLN A 60 10.13 -8.20 15.78
C GLN A 60 8.76 -7.74 16.31
N ARG A 61 7.69 -8.21 15.67
CA ARG A 61 6.27 -7.89 15.90
C ARG A 61 5.76 -6.50 15.48
N ASP A 62 6.59 -5.66 14.88
CA ASP A 62 6.09 -4.42 14.28
C ASP A 62 5.04 -4.70 13.19
N VAL A 63 4.00 -3.87 13.13
CA VAL A 63 2.98 -3.94 12.08
C VAL A 63 3.45 -3.10 10.91
N VAL A 64 3.65 -3.77 9.77
CA VAL A 64 4.19 -3.15 8.56
C VAL A 64 3.28 -3.39 7.35
N LEU A 65 3.21 -2.40 6.49
CA LEU A 65 2.54 -2.50 5.19
C LEU A 65 3.55 -2.98 4.13
N MET A 66 3.22 -4.06 3.43
CA MET A 66 4.04 -4.54 2.32
C MET A 66 3.59 -3.92 0.99
N THR A 67 4.53 -3.50 0.15
CA THR A 67 4.23 -3.24 -1.26
C THR A 67 4.53 -4.47 -2.09
N SER A 68 3.46 -5.13 -2.53
CA SER A 68 3.51 -6.22 -3.50
C SER A 68 3.01 -5.70 -4.85
N GLU A 69 3.76 -5.95 -5.91
CA GLU A 69 3.24 -5.97 -7.27
C GLU A 69 2.90 -7.44 -7.60
N PRO A 70 1.73 -7.75 -8.19
CA PRO A 70 0.50 -6.97 -8.32
C PRO A 70 -0.47 -7.32 -7.18
N LEU A 71 -0.70 -6.38 -6.26
CA LEU A 71 -1.79 -6.53 -5.29
C LEU A 71 -3.13 -6.59 -6.03
N SER A 72 -3.92 -7.63 -5.75
CA SER A 72 -5.31 -7.68 -6.17
C SER A 72 -6.05 -6.40 -5.75
N ARG A 73 -7.07 -6.02 -6.52
CA ARG A 73 -7.85 -4.81 -6.25
C ARG A 73 -8.32 -4.78 -4.78
N ASN A 74 -8.18 -3.62 -4.13
CA ASN A 74 -8.35 -3.28 -2.71
C ASN A 74 -7.55 -4.01 -1.63
N THR A 75 -6.48 -4.74 -1.96
CA THR A 75 -5.71 -5.43 -0.91
C THR A 75 -4.55 -4.59 -0.40
N TRP A 76 -4.59 -4.24 0.89
CA TRP A 76 -3.44 -3.73 1.64
C TRP A 76 -2.83 -4.90 2.41
N PRO A 77 -1.66 -5.42 2.00
CA PRO A 77 -1.06 -6.60 2.64
C PRO A 77 -0.38 -6.14 3.93
N LEU A 78 -1.19 -6.03 4.99
CA LEU A 78 -0.69 -5.86 6.33
C LEU A 78 0.06 -7.13 6.73
N CYS A 79 1.23 -6.95 7.31
CA CYS A 79 2.06 -8.03 7.79
C CYS A 79 2.73 -7.66 9.10
N VAL A 80 3.07 -8.68 9.87
CA VAL A 80 3.76 -8.55 11.15
C VAL A 80 5.19 -8.98 10.96
N LEU A 81 6.14 -8.18 11.44
CA LEU A 81 7.55 -8.48 11.29
C LEU A 81 7.94 -9.67 12.17
N VAL A 82 8.65 -10.65 11.61
CA VAL A 82 9.08 -11.86 12.31
C VAL A 82 10.56 -11.78 12.68
N SER A 83 11.39 -11.34 11.74
CA SER A 83 12.82 -11.11 11.97
C SER A 83 13.38 -10.16 10.92
N CYS A 84 14.46 -9.46 11.26
CA CYS A 84 15.28 -8.70 10.32
C CYS A 84 16.62 -9.42 10.13
N ASP A 85 17.01 -9.61 8.87
CA ASP A 85 18.34 -10.12 8.53
C ASP A 85 19.24 -8.92 8.24
N ALA A 86 20.24 -8.73 9.11
CA ALA A 86 21.31 -7.77 8.89
C ALA A 86 22.36 -8.36 7.93
N ASP A 87 22.85 -7.54 7.01
CA ASP A 87 24.00 -7.91 6.18
C ASP A 87 25.32 -7.80 6.97
N LYS A 88 26.43 -8.19 6.35
CA LYS A 88 27.79 -8.11 6.94
C LYS A 88 28.16 -6.69 7.42
N ASP A 89 27.52 -5.68 6.88
CA ASP A 89 27.70 -4.27 7.25
C ASP A 89 26.85 -3.83 8.46
N GLY A 90 26.09 -4.74 9.08
CA GLY A 90 25.18 -4.46 10.20
C GLY A 90 23.89 -3.72 9.81
N LEU A 91 23.66 -3.53 8.50
CA LEU A 91 22.45 -2.89 7.97
C LEU A 91 21.39 -3.94 7.66
N GLU A 92 20.21 -3.78 8.25
CA GLU A 92 19.03 -4.56 7.92
C GLU A 92 18.58 -4.21 6.49
N ARG A 93 18.75 -5.15 5.56
CA ARG A 93 18.32 -5.01 4.15
C ARG A 93 17.08 -5.82 3.86
N THR A 94 16.87 -6.92 4.57
CA THR A 94 15.76 -7.83 4.33
C THR A 94 15.06 -8.16 5.63
N ALA A 95 13.73 -8.23 5.60
CA ALA A 95 12.93 -8.67 6.71
C ALA A 95 12.04 -9.85 6.32
N VAL A 96 11.85 -10.75 7.28
CA VAL A 96 10.89 -11.84 7.21
C VAL A 96 9.60 -11.35 7.83
N VAL A 97 8.51 -11.38 7.07
CA VAL A 97 7.22 -10.85 7.48
C VAL A 97 6.13 -11.92 7.36
N ARG A 98 5.23 -11.97 8.33
CA ARG A 98 4.07 -12.86 8.34
C ARG A 98 2.87 -12.14 7.73
N THR A 99 2.41 -12.64 6.59
CA THR A 99 1.21 -12.20 5.89
C THR A 99 0.07 -13.20 6.17
N LYS A 100 -1.18 -12.83 5.89
CA LYS A 100 -2.35 -13.74 5.97
C LYS A 100 -2.16 -15.04 5.18
N SER A 101 -1.41 -14.99 4.08
CA SER A 101 -1.13 -16.14 3.21
C SER A 101 0.10 -16.97 3.61
N GLY A 102 0.89 -16.52 4.59
CA GLY A 102 2.12 -17.20 5.01
C GLY A 102 3.28 -16.25 5.31
N VAL A 103 4.45 -16.83 5.55
CA VAL A 103 5.68 -16.10 5.85
C VAL A 103 6.45 -15.82 4.56
N VAL A 104 6.80 -14.55 4.32
CA VAL A 104 7.47 -14.10 3.10
C VAL A 104 8.67 -13.24 3.46
N LYS A 105 9.76 -13.40 2.72
CA LYS A 105 10.96 -12.56 2.85
C LYS A 105 10.88 -11.39 1.86
N ARG A 106 11.07 -10.16 2.35
CA ARG A 106 11.00 -8.92 1.56
C ARG A 106 12.10 -7.95 1.90
N ASP A 107 12.56 -7.21 0.89
CA ASP A 107 13.44 -6.06 1.09
C ASP A 107 12.71 -5.03 1.96
N ILE A 108 13.41 -4.48 2.94
CA ILE A 108 12.90 -3.41 3.81
C ILE A 108 12.43 -2.21 3.01
N LYS A 109 12.99 -1.98 1.82
CA LYS A 109 12.52 -0.94 0.89
C LYS A 109 11.10 -1.14 0.37
N ARG A 110 10.51 -2.30 0.61
CA ARG A 110 9.12 -2.61 0.24
C ARG A 110 8.21 -2.70 1.47
N LEU A 111 8.70 -2.26 2.63
CA LEU A 111 7.98 -2.29 3.89
C LEU A 111 7.85 -0.85 4.43
N CYS A 112 6.65 -0.50 4.86
CA CYS A 112 6.39 0.74 5.61
C CYS A 112 5.91 0.39 7.00
N LEU A 113 6.55 0.96 8.03
CA LEU A 113 6.11 0.84 9.40
C LEU A 113 4.77 1.58 9.58
N LEU A 114 3.79 0.93 10.20
CA LEU A 114 2.48 1.51 10.50
C LEU A 114 2.29 1.70 12.00
N GLU A 115 2.56 0.64 12.76
CA GLU A 115 2.40 0.63 14.21
C GLU A 115 3.61 -0.06 14.82
N GLU A 116 4.22 0.64 15.76
CA GLU A 116 5.31 0.12 16.58
C GLU A 116 4.73 -0.78 17.67
N GLU A 117 5.37 -1.92 17.93
CA GLU A 117 5.02 -2.68 19.15
C GLU A 117 5.33 -1.79 20.36
N VAL A 118 4.29 -1.47 21.12
CA VAL A 118 4.39 -0.76 22.40
C VAL A 118 4.98 -1.73 23.40
N THR A 119 6.16 -1.38 23.92
CA THR A 119 6.89 -2.16 24.93
C THR A 119 6.17 -2.12 26.27
#